data_AF-A0A7V2YXZ3-F1
#
_entry.id   AF-A0A7V2YXZ3-F1
#
_cell.length_a   1.000
_cell.length_b   1.000
_cell.length_c   1.000
_cell.angle_alpha   90.00
_cell.angle_beta   90.00
_cell.angle_gamma   90.00
#
_symmetry.space_group_name_H-M   'P 1'
#
loop_
_entity.id
_entity.type
_entity.pdbx_description
1 polymer ?
#
loop_
_entity_poly.entity_id
_entity_poly.type
_entity_poly.pdbx_seq_one_letter_code
_entity_poly.pdbx_strand_id
1 'polypeptide(L)'
;MPRGLIRLRGLPVDIIGQDAGDGGECIMLGWENGAHAPREVAGIPVGANLKALYMLHTVGEGIPGVEAFRYRVHYSNDAFAEIPVIVGQNTGAYLMGPSPGEARVAWRSWKKKAVYVWRWENPHPAMKISTLDIVSSWTGGAPVIVAISGECD
;
A
#
# COMPACT_ATOMS: atom_id res chain seq x y z
N MET A 1 -6.73 10.06 10.06
CA MET A 1 -5.69 9.41 10.91
C MET A 1 -4.84 10.50 11.56
N PRO A 2 -3.88 10.23 12.49
CA PRO A 2 -2.86 11.23 12.80
C PRO A 2 -2.10 11.62 11.51
N ARG A 3 -1.62 12.87 11.38
CA ARG A 3 -0.99 13.42 10.16
C ARG A 3 0.50 13.69 10.35
N GLY A 4 1.23 13.79 9.25
CA GLY A 4 2.67 14.09 9.21
C GLY A 4 3.54 12.90 9.60
N LEU A 5 4.82 13.16 9.86
CA LEU A 5 5.78 12.15 10.29
C LEU A 5 5.39 11.60 11.67
N ILE A 6 4.86 10.38 11.70
CA ILE A 6 4.47 9.67 12.92
C ILE A 6 5.20 8.34 13.02
N ARG A 7 5.34 7.82 14.25
CA ARG A 7 5.86 6.46 14.46
C ARG A 7 4.71 5.46 14.60
N LEU A 8 4.55 4.60 13.61
CA LEU A 8 3.64 3.46 13.68
C LEU A 8 4.45 2.20 14.02
N ARG A 9 4.29 1.72 15.26
CA ARG A 9 5.07 0.60 15.81
C ARG A 9 6.60 0.77 15.66
N GLY A 10 7.09 2.00 15.83
CA GLY A 10 8.51 2.33 15.73
C GLY A 10 8.97 2.73 14.32
N LEU A 11 8.20 2.42 13.27
CA LEU A 11 8.50 2.83 11.90
C LEU A 11 8.11 4.29 11.68
N PRO A 12 9.04 5.16 11.24
CA PRO A 12 8.69 6.50 10.80
C PRO A 12 7.86 6.38 9.52
N VAL A 13 6.63 6.91 9.54
CA VAL A 13 5.71 6.95 8.42
C VAL A 13 5.24 8.39 8.28
N ASP A 14 5.40 8.96 7.09
CA ASP A 14 4.78 10.24 6.77
C ASP A 14 3.39 10.00 6.21
N ILE A 15 2.36 10.36 6.99
CA ILE A 15 0.98 10.31 6.53
C ILE A 15 0.67 11.63 5.84
N ILE A 16 0.55 11.56 4.51
CA ILE A 16 0.30 12.69 3.62
C ILE A 16 -0.86 13.55 4.16
N GLY A 17 -0.58 14.84 4.38
CA GLY A 17 -1.56 15.87 4.71
C GLY A 17 -2.06 16.61 3.46
N GLN A 18 -3.27 17.16 3.51
CA GLN A 18 -3.84 17.99 2.44
C GLN A 18 -3.04 19.28 2.27
N ASP A 19 -2.20 19.35 1.25
CA ASP A 19 -1.72 20.59 0.63
C ASP A 19 -1.55 20.39 -0.88
N ALA A 20 -2.60 19.90 -1.54
CA ALA A 20 -2.85 20.04 -2.98
C ALA A 20 -4.28 19.57 -3.22
N GLY A 21 -5.02 20.26 -4.09
CA GLY A 21 -6.45 20.12 -4.25
C GLY A 21 -6.96 18.69 -4.50
N ASP A 22 -8.23 18.51 -4.13
CA ASP A 22 -9.15 17.56 -4.74
C ASP A 22 -8.76 16.07 -4.76
N GLY A 23 -8.35 15.51 -3.61
CA GLY A 23 -8.29 14.06 -3.37
C GLY A 23 -7.97 13.73 -1.89
N GLY A 24 -8.55 12.66 -1.33
CA GLY A 24 -8.49 12.34 0.11
C GLY A 24 -7.10 12.00 0.68
N GLU A 25 -7.01 11.79 2.01
CA GLU A 25 -5.82 11.44 2.82
C GLU A 25 -5.16 10.08 2.46
N CYS A 26 -5.46 9.52 1.28
CA CYS A 26 -5.04 8.19 0.83
C CYS A 26 -5.22 8.06 -0.69
N ILE A 27 -4.48 7.14 -1.31
CA ILE A 27 -4.76 6.69 -2.67
C ILE A 27 -5.84 5.62 -2.60
N MET A 28 -6.94 5.82 -3.32
CA MET A 28 -8.01 4.83 -3.47
C MET A 28 -8.13 4.46 -4.94
N LEU A 29 -8.06 3.15 -5.24
CA LEU A 29 -8.20 2.65 -6.61
C LEU A 29 -9.61 2.11 -6.85
N GLY A 30 -10.00 2.06 -8.13
CA GLY A 30 -11.24 1.45 -8.59
C GLY A 30 -11.28 -0.05 -8.31
N TRP A 31 -12.49 -0.57 -8.19
CA TRP A 31 -12.79 -1.99 -7.98
C TRP A 31 -14.12 -2.33 -8.65
N GLU A 32 -14.54 -3.59 -8.63
CA GLU A 32 -15.73 -4.06 -9.36
C GLU A 32 -17.00 -3.20 -9.12
N ASN A 33 -17.22 -2.74 -7.87
CA ASN A 33 -18.40 -1.95 -7.49
C ASN A 33 -18.12 -0.44 -7.35
N GLY A 34 -16.95 0.04 -7.77
CA GLY A 34 -16.46 1.40 -7.52
C GLY A 34 -15.87 2.07 -8.74
N ALA A 35 -16.68 2.25 -9.79
CA ALA A 35 -16.25 2.61 -11.14
C ALA A 35 -15.66 4.03 -11.32
N HIS A 36 -15.71 4.90 -10.32
CA HIS A 36 -15.24 6.29 -10.43
C HIS A 36 -13.79 6.52 -9.98
N ALA A 37 -13.17 5.54 -9.31
CA ALA A 37 -11.77 5.65 -8.89
C ALA A 37 -10.83 5.09 -9.98
N PRO A 38 -9.60 5.62 -10.10
CA PRO A 38 -8.67 5.20 -11.15
C PRO A 38 -8.29 3.73 -10.99
N ARG A 39 -8.09 3.04 -12.12
CA ARG A 39 -7.59 1.66 -12.11
C ARG A 39 -6.12 1.59 -11.65
N GLU A 40 -5.36 2.65 -11.91
CA GLU A 40 -3.92 2.71 -11.69
C GLU A 40 -3.49 4.11 -11.24
N VAL A 41 -2.53 4.15 -10.32
CA VAL A 41 -1.70 5.33 -10.06
C VAL A 41 -0.27 4.94 -10.42
N ALA A 42 0.28 5.57 -11.45
CA ALA A 42 1.59 5.24 -11.99
C ALA A 42 2.63 6.35 -11.74
N GLY A 43 3.90 5.98 -11.77
CA GLY A 43 5.02 6.92 -11.77
C GLY A 43 5.27 7.62 -10.44
N ILE A 44 4.89 7.02 -9.31
CA ILE A 44 5.19 7.58 -7.98
C ILE A 44 6.71 7.62 -7.81
N PRO A 45 7.34 8.80 -7.65
CA PRO A 45 8.80 8.90 -7.62
C PRO A 45 9.35 8.31 -6.32
N VAL A 46 10.41 7.48 -6.44
CA VAL A 46 11.14 6.91 -5.29
C VAL A 46 12.60 7.39 -5.30
N GLY A 47 13.32 7.13 -6.39
CA GLY A 47 14.67 7.65 -6.63
C GLY A 47 15.77 7.15 -5.68
N ALA A 48 15.57 6.01 -5.00
CA ALA A 48 16.45 5.54 -3.93
C ALA A 48 16.79 4.05 -4.01
N ASN A 49 17.94 3.70 -3.43
CA ASN A 49 18.33 2.32 -3.13
C ASN A 49 17.72 1.93 -1.79
N LEU A 50 16.80 0.96 -1.80
CA LEU A 50 16.03 0.58 -0.62
C LEU A 50 16.13 -0.94 -0.44
N LYS A 51 16.39 -1.42 0.77
CA LYS A 51 16.39 -2.86 1.07
C LYS A 51 14.99 -3.41 1.37
N ALA A 52 14.05 -2.54 1.74
CA ALA A 52 12.66 -2.91 1.94
C ALA A 52 11.70 -1.75 1.70
N LEU A 53 10.45 -2.09 1.40
CA LEU A 53 9.30 -1.19 1.41
C LEU A 53 8.32 -1.61 2.50
N TYR A 54 7.84 -0.63 3.27
CA TYR A 54 6.76 -0.79 4.23
C TYR A 54 5.50 -0.15 3.64
N MET A 55 4.55 -0.99 3.26
CA MET A 55 3.31 -0.58 2.62
C MET A 55 2.19 -0.54 3.66
N LEU A 56 1.60 0.64 3.83
CA LEU A 56 0.48 0.86 4.72
C LEU A 56 -0.81 0.92 3.90
N HIS A 57 -1.61 -0.14 3.99
CA HIS A 57 -2.81 -0.26 3.18
C HIS A 57 -3.91 -1.08 3.87
N THR A 58 -5.09 -1.05 3.25
CA THR A 58 -6.21 -1.93 3.56
C THR A 58 -7.04 -2.12 2.30
N VAL A 59 -7.96 -3.07 2.33
CA VAL A 59 -8.99 -3.22 1.30
C VAL A 59 -10.37 -3.00 1.92
N GLY A 60 -11.33 -2.43 1.19
CA GLY A 60 -12.70 -2.23 1.70
C GLY A 60 -13.38 -3.54 2.10
N GLU A 61 -13.92 -4.26 1.11
CA GLU A 61 -14.54 -5.59 1.24
C GLU A 61 -13.75 -6.62 0.42
N GLY A 62 -12.48 -6.81 0.77
CA GLY A 62 -11.62 -7.75 0.05
C GLY A 62 -12.04 -9.22 0.21
N ILE A 63 -11.87 -10.00 -0.85
CA ILE A 63 -12.17 -11.45 -0.87
C ILE A 63 -10.90 -12.21 -0.45
N PRO A 64 -10.89 -12.96 0.67
CA PRO A 64 -9.71 -13.72 1.09
C PRO A 64 -9.15 -14.64 0.00
N GLY A 65 -7.83 -14.67 -0.16
CA GLY A 65 -7.13 -15.45 -1.19
C GLY A 65 -7.14 -14.84 -2.59
N VAL A 66 -7.86 -13.73 -2.81
CA VAL A 66 -7.91 -13.01 -4.09
C VAL A 66 -6.94 -11.84 -4.07
N GLU A 67 -6.29 -11.59 -5.19
CA GLU A 67 -5.50 -10.38 -5.41
C GLU A 67 -6.43 -9.17 -5.50
N ALA A 68 -6.24 -8.19 -4.61
CA ALA A 68 -7.00 -6.95 -4.64
C ALA A 68 -6.35 -5.90 -5.55
N PHE A 69 -5.03 -5.84 -5.49
CA PHE A 69 -4.20 -4.94 -6.28
C PHE A 69 -2.75 -5.44 -6.24
N ARG A 70 -1.87 -4.74 -6.93
CA ARG A 70 -0.42 -4.99 -6.88
C ARG A 70 0.36 -3.69 -6.91
N TYR A 71 1.58 -3.77 -6.39
CA TYR A 71 2.61 -2.76 -6.63
C TYR A 71 3.51 -3.19 -7.78
N ARG A 72 3.88 -2.26 -8.64
CA ARG A 72 4.95 -2.45 -9.62
C ARG A 72 6.12 -1.56 -9.27
N VAL A 73 7.25 -2.15 -8.94
CA VAL A 73 8.49 -1.44 -8.61
C VAL A 73 9.35 -1.39 -9.86
N HIS A 74 9.63 -0.18 -10.37
CA HIS A 74 10.53 0.02 -11.51
C HIS A 74 11.92 0.36 -11.03
N TYR A 75 12.91 -0.36 -11.55
CA TYR A 75 14.30 -0.12 -11.26
C TYR A 75 14.95 0.80 -12.30
N SER A 76 16.14 1.32 -11.99
CA SER A 76 16.89 2.22 -12.87
C SER A 76 17.43 1.58 -14.16
N ASN A 77 17.33 0.26 -14.30
CA ASN A 77 17.76 -0.49 -15.48
C ASN A 77 16.57 -0.97 -16.33
N ASP A 78 15.40 -0.35 -16.18
CA ASP A 78 14.13 -0.69 -16.84
C ASP A 78 13.54 -2.07 -16.44
N ALA A 79 14.20 -2.83 -15.55
CA ALA A 79 13.59 -4.00 -14.95
C ALA A 79 12.48 -3.59 -13.97
N PHE A 80 11.54 -4.48 -13.72
CA PHE A 80 10.50 -4.26 -12.73
C PHE A 80 10.20 -5.52 -11.90
N ALA A 81 9.66 -5.32 -10.70
CA ALA A 81 9.09 -6.37 -9.87
C ALA A 81 7.58 -6.13 -9.70
N GLU A 82 6.79 -7.19 -9.90
CA GLU A 82 5.35 -7.21 -9.62
C GLU A 82 5.11 -7.82 -8.24
N ILE A 83 4.38 -7.10 -7.40
CA ILE A 83 4.16 -7.46 -5.99
C ILE A 83 2.65 -7.57 -5.77
N PRO A 84 2.05 -8.76 -5.94
CA PRO A 84 0.62 -8.95 -5.71
C PRO A 84 0.28 -8.75 -4.22
N VAL A 85 -0.84 -8.06 -3.96
CA VAL A 85 -1.39 -7.89 -2.62
C VAL A 85 -2.63 -8.77 -2.50
N ILE A 86 -2.44 -9.91 -1.84
CA ILE A 86 -3.49 -10.91 -1.64
C ILE A 86 -4.18 -10.67 -0.31
N VAL A 87 -5.51 -10.62 -0.33
CA VAL A 87 -6.32 -10.43 0.87
C VAL A 87 -6.18 -11.65 1.78
N GLY A 88 -5.91 -11.43 3.06
CA GLY A 88 -5.64 -12.48 4.04
C GLY A 88 -4.17 -12.90 4.12
N GLN A 89 -3.32 -12.47 3.18
CA GLN A 89 -1.88 -12.70 3.22
C GLN A 89 -1.13 -11.40 3.48
N ASN A 90 -1.25 -10.44 2.55
CA ASN A 90 -0.49 -9.19 2.58
C ASN A 90 -1.31 -8.02 3.12
N THR A 91 -2.65 -8.14 3.16
CA THR A 91 -3.56 -7.14 3.73
C THR A 91 -4.79 -7.80 4.35
N GLY A 92 -5.47 -7.09 5.26
CA GLY A 92 -6.82 -7.43 5.70
C GLY A 92 -7.86 -6.42 5.21
N ALA A 93 -9.13 -6.70 5.53
CA ALA A 93 -10.26 -5.81 5.25
C ALA A 93 -10.31 -4.63 6.22
N TYR A 94 -10.83 -3.50 5.75
CA TYR A 94 -10.93 -2.25 6.50
C TYR A 94 -11.85 -2.44 7.69
N LEU A 95 -12.98 -3.12 7.50
CA LEU A 95 -13.73 -3.70 8.61
C LEU A 95 -12.99 -4.96 9.05
N MET A 96 -12.32 -4.86 10.20
CA MET A 96 -11.34 -5.84 10.66
C MET A 96 -11.97 -7.22 10.80
N GLY A 97 -11.46 -8.15 10.00
CA GLY A 97 -11.73 -9.58 10.08
C GLY A 97 -10.53 -10.35 10.67
N PRO A 98 -10.32 -11.61 10.25
CA PRO A 98 -9.12 -12.37 10.60
C PRO A 98 -7.83 -11.61 10.29
N SER A 99 -6.78 -11.85 11.08
CA SER A 99 -5.48 -11.22 10.84
C SER A 99 -4.82 -11.83 9.60
N PRO A 100 -4.23 -11.01 8.71
CA PRO A 100 -3.48 -11.52 7.55
C PRO A 100 -2.17 -12.18 7.99
N GLY A 101 -1.67 -13.11 7.18
CA GLY A 101 -0.50 -13.93 7.52
C GLY A 101 0.83 -13.15 7.61
N GLU A 102 1.07 -12.21 6.68
CA GLU A 102 2.36 -11.51 6.55
C GLU A 102 2.29 -10.04 6.98
N ALA A 103 1.09 -9.50 7.14
CA ALA A 103 0.89 -8.10 7.51
C ALA A 103 0.44 -7.95 8.97
N ARG A 104 0.74 -6.78 9.55
CA ARG A 104 0.42 -6.48 10.96
C ARG A 104 -0.53 -5.30 11.02
N VAL A 105 -1.44 -5.29 11.99
CA VAL A 105 -2.32 -4.13 12.23
C VAL A 105 -1.48 -2.91 12.63
N ALA A 106 -1.34 -1.96 11.72
CA ALA A 106 -0.60 -0.71 11.93
C ALA A 106 -1.43 0.30 12.75
N TRP A 107 -2.74 0.33 12.50
CA TRP A 107 -3.69 1.17 13.21
C TRP A 107 -5.04 0.46 13.32
N ARG A 108 -5.78 0.74 14.41
CA ARG A 108 -7.16 0.32 14.58
C ARG A 108 -8.00 1.40 15.25
N SER A 109 -9.27 1.50 14.86
CA SER A 109 -10.28 2.29 15.58
C SER A 109 -11.08 1.44 16.57
N TRP A 110 -11.82 2.12 17.44
CA TRP A 110 -12.80 1.50 18.34
C TRP A 110 -13.95 0.80 17.59
N LYS A 111 -14.29 1.23 16.37
CA LYS A 111 -15.29 0.58 15.49
C LYS A 111 -14.72 -0.60 14.69
N LYS A 112 -13.61 -1.20 15.15
CA LYS A 112 -12.92 -2.30 14.44
C LYS A 112 -12.55 -1.96 13.00
N LYS A 113 -12.26 -0.70 12.70
CA LYS A 113 -11.62 -0.33 11.43
C LYS A 113 -10.12 -0.53 11.53
N ALA A 114 -9.46 -1.08 10.53
CA ALA A 114 -8.03 -1.38 10.57
C ALA A 114 -7.29 -0.94 9.31
N VAL A 115 -6.00 -0.62 9.48
CA VAL A 115 -5.02 -0.47 8.41
C VAL A 115 -3.82 -1.35 8.75
N TYR A 116 -3.25 -1.98 7.74
CA TYR A 116 -2.20 -2.97 7.87
C TYR A 116 -0.89 -2.42 7.34
N VAL A 117 0.21 -2.85 7.95
CA VAL A 117 1.56 -2.67 7.42
C VAL A 117 2.09 -4.01 6.97
N TRP A 118 2.55 -4.06 5.73
CA TRP A 118 3.27 -5.20 5.17
C TRP A 118 4.67 -4.76 4.74
N ARG A 119 5.68 -5.56 5.07
CA ARG A 119 7.06 -5.34 4.64
C ARG A 119 7.33 -6.22 3.43
N TRP A 120 7.67 -5.61 2.31
CA TRP A 120 8.24 -6.30 1.17
C TRP A 120 9.76 -6.12 1.15
N GLU A 121 10.47 -7.22 0.99
CA GLU A 121 11.92 -7.24 0.86
C GLU A 121 12.30 -7.01 -0.60
N ASN A 122 13.16 -6.01 -0.85
CA ASN A 122 13.61 -5.74 -2.19
C ASN A 122 14.64 -6.82 -2.60
N PRO A 123 14.39 -7.63 -3.65
CA PRO A 123 15.35 -8.63 -4.12
C PRO A 123 16.63 -8.01 -4.70
N HIS A 124 16.62 -6.71 -5.00
CA HIS A 124 17.72 -5.97 -5.62
C HIS A 124 18.04 -4.68 -4.85
N PRO A 125 18.53 -4.75 -3.59
CA PRO A 125 18.80 -3.57 -2.75
C PRO A 125 19.88 -2.64 -3.32
N ALA A 126 20.85 -3.21 -4.04
CA ALA A 126 21.90 -2.47 -4.73
C ALA A 126 21.40 -1.73 -5.99
N MET A 127 20.17 -2.00 -6.44
CA MET A 127 19.57 -1.36 -7.59
C MET A 127 18.62 -0.25 -7.13
N LYS A 128 18.75 0.93 -7.75
CA LYS A 128 17.89 2.08 -7.45
C LYS A 128 16.47 1.77 -7.94
N ILE A 129 15.49 1.98 -7.07
CA ILE A 129 14.08 2.05 -7.45
C ILE A 129 13.83 3.45 -8.00
N SER A 130 13.40 3.53 -9.27
CA SER A 130 13.08 4.76 -9.97
C SER A 130 11.69 5.26 -9.57
N THR A 131 10.68 4.44 -9.86
CA THR A 131 9.27 4.76 -9.65
C THR A 131 8.51 3.53 -9.14
N LEU A 132 7.30 3.78 -8.63
CA LEU A 132 6.37 2.75 -8.19
C LEU A 132 4.99 3.04 -8.77
N ASP A 133 4.32 1.99 -9.25
CA ASP A 133 2.91 2.03 -9.65
C ASP A 133 2.07 1.21 -8.67
N ILE A 134 0.78 1.54 -8.60
CA ILE A 134 -0.23 0.79 -7.85
C ILE A 134 -1.38 0.49 -8.80
N VAL A 135 -1.65 -0.79 -9.03
CA VAL A 135 -2.59 -1.26 -10.06
C VAL A 135 -3.68 -2.11 -9.41
N SER A 136 -4.93 -1.72 -9.60
CA SER A 136 -6.08 -2.49 -9.14
C SER A 136 -6.27 -3.76 -9.98
N SER A 137 -6.54 -4.88 -9.31
CA SER A 137 -6.92 -6.14 -9.94
C SER A 137 -8.39 -6.15 -10.36
N TRP A 138 -9.15 -5.09 -10.04
CA TRP A 138 -10.57 -4.92 -10.35
C TRP A 138 -11.47 -6.02 -9.75
N THR A 139 -11.15 -6.43 -8.52
CA THR A 139 -11.90 -7.45 -7.76
C THR A 139 -12.81 -6.81 -6.70
N GLY A 140 -13.35 -7.59 -5.76
CA GLY A 140 -14.49 -7.17 -4.92
C GLY A 140 -14.24 -6.02 -3.93
N GLY A 141 -13.00 -5.69 -3.58
CA GLY A 141 -12.69 -4.72 -2.53
C GLY A 141 -11.84 -3.55 -2.99
N ALA A 142 -12.23 -2.32 -2.62
CA ALA A 142 -11.48 -1.10 -2.90
C ALA A 142 -10.08 -1.12 -2.28
N PRO A 143 -8.99 -1.04 -3.07
CA PRO A 143 -7.65 -0.81 -2.54
C PRO A 143 -7.53 0.59 -1.93
N VAL A 144 -7.00 0.68 -0.72
CA VAL A 144 -6.76 1.94 0.00
C VAL A 144 -5.34 1.96 0.53
N ILE A 145 -4.51 2.86 -0.01
CA ILE A 145 -3.11 3.02 0.35
C ILE A 145 -2.96 4.32 1.13
N VAL A 146 -2.47 4.21 2.37
CA VAL A 146 -2.31 5.33 3.29
C VAL A 146 -0.89 5.90 3.21
N ALA A 147 0.12 5.04 3.12
CA ALA A 147 1.52 5.44 3.05
C ALA A 147 2.39 4.31 2.49
N ILE A 148 3.56 4.70 1.98
CA ILE A 148 4.64 3.79 1.59
C ILE A 148 5.93 4.38 2.16
N SER A 149 6.75 3.58 2.83
CA SER A 149 8.03 4.04 3.39
C SER A 149 9.16 3.10 2.98
N GLY A 150 10.31 3.68 2.64
CA GLY A 150 11.51 2.94 2.26
C GLY A 150 12.48 2.78 3.42
N GLU A 151 13.17 1.64 3.46
CA GLU A 151 14.29 1.40 4.37
C GLU A 151 15.60 1.39 3.59
N CYS A 152 16.49 2.32 3.93
CA CYS A 152 17.86 2.36 3.43
C CYS A 152 18.75 1.41 4.25
N ASP A 153 19.99 1.21 3.80
CA ASP A 153 21.03 0.59 4.62
C ASP A 153 21.37 1.42 5.87
#